data_AF-A0A7V3MI37-F1
#
_entry.id   AF-A0A7V3MI37-F1
#
_cell.length_a   1.000
_cell.length_b   1.000
_cell.length_c   1.000
_cell.angle_alpha   90.00
_cell.angle_beta   90.00
_cell.angle_gamma   90.00
#
_symmetry.space_group_name_H-M   'P 1'
#
loop_
_entity.id
_entity.type
_entity.pdbx_description
1 polymer ?
#
loop_
_entity_poly.entity_id
_entity_poly.type
_entity_poly.pdbx_seq_one_letter_code
_entity_poly.pdbx_strand_id
1 'polypeptide(L)'
;FTLSGTQATVDLAPGDSILEGALQLRSDAPYACMGGACGTCRAKLVEGEVEMDHNFALGRAELDAGYILTCQSHPTTPFVAVDYDA
;
A
#
# COMPACT_ATOMS: atom_id res chain seq x y z
N PHE A 1 23.22 1.24 8.69
CA PHE A 1 23.40 0.36 7.51
C PHE A 1 22.21 -0.58 7.48
N THR A 2 21.32 -0.40 6.51
CA THR A 2 20.19 -1.30 6.25
C THR A 2 20.59 -2.22 5.10
N LEU A 3 20.71 -3.51 5.38
CA LEU A 3 20.68 -4.60 4.39
C LEU A 3 19.35 -5.32 4.68
N SER A 4 18.30 -5.37 3.86
CA SER A 4 18.21 -5.30 2.40
C SER A 4 16.84 -4.71 1.97
N GLY A 5 16.61 -3.42 2.27
CA GLY A 5 15.37 -2.70 1.96
C GLY A 5 15.28 -2.34 0.47
N THR A 6 14.64 -3.21 -0.32
CA THR A 6 14.45 -3.03 -1.75
C THR A 6 13.47 -1.89 -2.03
N GLN A 7 13.94 -0.85 -2.71
CA GLN A 7 13.10 0.23 -3.23
C GLN A 7 12.85 0.00 -4.72
N ALA A 8 11.61 0.22 -5.16
CA ALA A 8 11.25 0.18 -6.56
C ALA A 8 10.18 1.23 -6.86
N THR A 9 10.10 1.65 -8.12
CA THR A 9 9.13 2.63 -8.61
C THR A 9 8.40 2.04 -9.80
N VAL A 10 7.09 2.23 -9.85
CA VAL A 10 6.19 1.75 -10.90
C VAL A 10 5.23 2.84 -11.28
N ASP A 11 4.96 2.94 -12.58
CA ASP A 11 3.89 3.79 -13.09
C ASP A 11 2.56 3.02 -12.95
N LEU A 12 1.64 3.57 -12.17
CA LEU A 12 0.30 3.01 -12.00
C LEU A 12 -0.59 3.39 -13.19
N ALA A 13 -1.35 2.42 -13.71
CA ALA A 13 -2.40 2.76 -14.67
C ALA A 13 -3.55 3.47 -13.94
N PRO A 14 -4.32 4.34 -14.62
CA PRO A 14 -5.48 4.98 -14.01
C PRO A 14 -6.46 3.95 -13.46
N GLY A 15 -6.77 4.04 -12.16
CA GLY A 15 -7.68 3.13 -11.47
C GLY A 15 -7.02 1.93 -10.80
N ASP A 16 -5.72 1.68 -11.04
CA ASP A 16 -4.99 0.64 -10.31
C ASP A 16 -4.83 1.03 -8.84
N SER A 17 -4.89 0.03 -7.97
CA SER A 17 -4.50 0.11 -6.58
C SER A 17 -2.97 0.09 -6.44
N ILE A 18 -2.47 0.58 -5.30
CA ILE A 18 -1.03 0.51 -5.00
C ILE A 18 -0.52 -0.94 -5.01
N LEU A 19 -1.32 -1.91 -4.56
CA LEU A 19 -0.94 -3.32 -4.60
C LEU A 19 -0.75 -3.83 -6.03
N GLU A 20 -1.61 -3.44 -6.97
CA GLU A 20 -1.50 -3.87 -8.37
C GLU A 20 -0.18 -3.38 -8.99
N GLY A 21 0.20 -2.12 -8.75
CA GLY A 21 1.53 -1.64 -9.15
C GLY A 21 2.67 -2.40 -8.47
N ALA A 22 2.55 -2.67 -7.16
CA ALA A 22 3.57 -3.44 -6.44
C ALA A 22 3.74 -4.85 -7.03
N LEU A 23 2.64 -5.52 -7.40
CA LEU A 23 2.65 -6.85 -8.00
C LEU A 23 3.26 -6.90 -9.41
N GLN A 24 3.23 -5.79 -10.17
CA GLN A 24 3.92 -5.70 -11.46
C GLN A 24 5.44 -5.77 -11.31
N LEU A 25 5.99 -5.26 -10.21
CA LEU A 25 7.41 -5.28 -9.90
C LEU A 25 7.84 -6.51 -9.11
N ARG A 26 6.97 -6.96 -8.20
CA ARG A 26 7.26 -7.97 -7.19
C ARG A 26 6.06 -8.89 -7.00
N SER A 27 6.14 -10.08 -7.59
CA SER A 27 5.13 -11.11 -7.43
C SER A 27 4.98 -11.62 -5.99
N ASP A 28 5.92 -11.28 -5.10
CA ASP A 28 5.93 -11.64 -3.68
C ASP A 28 5.38 -10.53 -2.76
N ALA A 29 4.74 -9.48 -3.30
CA ALA A 29 4.09 -8.47 -2.47
C ALA A 29 3.06 -9.14 -1.51
N PRO A 30 2.99 -8.73 -0.23
CA PRO A 30 2.17 -9.42 0.75
C PRO A 30 0.68 -9.11 0.52
N TYR A 31 -0.10 -10.10 0.07
CA TYR A 31 -1.56 -10.00 -0.02
C TYR A 31 -2.26 -11.34 0.21
N ALA A 32 -3.57 -11.28 0.51
CA ALA A 32 -4.39 -12.49 0.67
C ALA A 32 -5.82 -12.33 0.13
N CYS A 33 -6.54 -11.26 0.49
CA CYS A 33 -7.98 -11.15 0.15
C CYS A 33 -8.33 -10.14 -0.95
N MET A 34 -7.52 -9.09 -1.16
CA MET A 34 -7.85 -7.95 -2.05
C MET A 34 -9.23 -7.30 -1.79
N GLY A 35 -9.78 -7.46 -0.58
CA GLY A 35 -11.11 -6.97 -0.20
C GLY A 35 -11.11 -6.18 1.12
N GLY A 36 -9.95 -5.69 1.57
CA GLY A 36 -9.84 -4.82 2.74
C GLY A 36 -10.05 -5.49 4.12
N ALA A 37 -10.16 -6.82 4.20
CA ALA A 37 -10.51 -7.53 5.43
C ALA A 37 -9.36 -8.28 6.13
N CYS A 38 -8.32 -8.70 5.38
CA CYS A 38 -7.25 -9.54 5.95
C CYS A 38 -6.08 -8.77 6.59
N GLY A 39 -5.86 -7.51 6.19
CA GLY A 39 -4.70 -6.71 6.66
C GLY A 39 -3.33 -7.13 6.11
N THR A 40 -3.22 -8.18 5.30
CA THR A 40 -1.91 -8.66 4.79
C THR A 40 -1.18 -7.62 3.93
N CYS A 41 -1.92 -6.83 3.14
CA CYS A 41 -1.38 -5.76 2.31
C CYS A 41 -1.19 -4.44 3.06
N ARG A 42 -1.06 -4.48 4.39
CA ARG A 42 -0.86 -3.27 5.18
C ARG A 42 0.53 -2.71 4.88
N ALA A 43 0.58 -1.41 4.60
CA ALA A 43 1.83 -0.66 4.47
C ALA A 43 1.66 0.71 5.12
N LYS A 44 2.76 1.36 5.45
CA LYS A 44 2.77 2.74 5.93
C LYS A 44 2.89 3.69 4.76
N LEU A 45 2.01 4.68 4.68
CA LEU A 45 2.13 5.78 3.73
C LEU A 45 3.25 6.72 4.20
N VAL A 46 4.31 6.84 3.40
CA VAL A 46 5.47 7.70 3.73
C VAL A 46 5.46 9.01 2.96
N GLU A 47 4.83 9.06 1.79
CA GLU A 47 4.67 10.27 0.99
C GLU A 47 3.39 10.20 0.14
N GLY A 48 2.79 11.37 -0.10
CA GLY A 48 1.58 11.52 -0.92
C GLY A 48 0.29 11.29 -0.13
N GLU A 49 -0.81 11.18 -0.87
CA GLU A 49 -2.14 10.91 -0.31
C GLU A 49 -2.83 9.81 -1.12
N VAL A 50 -3.71 9.08 -0.44
CA VAL A 50 -4.48 7.98 -1.03
C VAL A 50 -5.91 8.01 -0.52
N GLU A 51 -6.82 7.50 -1.34
CA GLU A 51 -8.18 7.16 -0.93
C GLU A 51 -8.32 5.64 -0.83
N MET A 52 -8.95 5.15 0.24
CA MET A 52 -9.23 3.73 0.42
C MET A 52 -10.71 3.44 0.13
N ASP A 53 -11.00 2.50 -0.79
CA ASP A 53 -12.39 2.10 -1.07
C ASP A 53 -13.06 1.53 0.19
N HIS A 54 -12.35 0.62 0.86
CA HIS A 54 -12.82 -0.14 2.00
C HIS A 54 -11.70 -0.34 3.02
N ASN A 55 -12.04 -0.26 4.30
CA ASN A 55 -11.16 -0.65 5.38
C ASN A 55 -11.96 -1.41 6.45
N PHE A 56 -11.75 -2.73 6.51
CA PHE A 56 -12.32 -3.60 7.53
C PHE A 56 -11.24 -4.18 8.47
N ALA A 57 -9.96 -3.93 8.18
CA ALA A 57 -8.84 -4.56 8.88
C ALA A 57 -8.09 -3.62 9.82
N LEU A 58 -7.90 -2.34 9.45
CA LEU A 58 -7.07 -1.40 10.22
C LEU A 58 -7.89 -0.69 11.29
N GLY A 59 -7.37 -0.70 12.52
CA GLY A 59 -7.93 0.07 13.62
C GLY A 59 -7.62 1.57 13.52
N ARG A 60 -8.28 2.37 14.37
CA ARG A 60 -8.09 3.83 14.38
C ARG A 60 -6.63 4.25 14.64
N ALA A 61 -5.96 3.59 15.58
CA ALA A 61 -4.57 3.89 15.91
C ALA A 61 -3.60 3.61 14.75
N GLU A 62 -3.87 2.58 13.93
CA GLU A 62 -3.06 2.29 12.75
C GLU A 62 -3.28 3.34 11.67
N LEU A 63 -4.54 3.74 11.43
CA LEU A 63 -4.86 4.84 10.51
C LEU A 63 -4.20 6.15 10.94
N ASP A 64 -4.29 6.50 12.22
CA ASP A 64 -3.67 7.71 12.76
C ASP A 64 -2.13 7.64 12.72
N ALA A 65 -1.55 6.43 12.71
CA ALA A 65 -0.12 6.20 12.49
C ALA A 65 0.31 6.17 11.01
N GLY A 66 -0.64 6.36 10.08
CA GLY A 66 -0.38 6.44 8.64
C GLY A 66 -0.39 5.09 7.91
N TYR A 67 -0.94 4.03 8.52
CA TYR A 67 -1.09 2.75 7.82
C TYR A 67 -2.30 2.73 6.90
N ILE A 68 -2.13 2.08 5.75
CA ILE A 68 -3.13 1.91 4.70
C ILE A 68 -3.19 0.45 4.24
N LEU A 69 -4.27 0.07 3.56
CA LEU A 69 -4.36 -1.21 2.86
C LEU A 69 -4.07 -0.98 1.38
N THR A 70 -2.89 -1.37 0.91
CA THR A 70 -2.48 -1.04 -0.46
C THR A 70 -3.37 -1.67 -1.53
N CYS A 71 -4.09 -2.75 -1.22
CA CYS A 71 -5.06 -3.36 -2.13
C CYS A 71 -6.36 -2.56 -2.31
N GLN A 72 -6.64 -1.62 -1.41
CA GLN A 72 -7.80 -0.73 -1.52
C GLN A 72 -7.41 0.72 -1.72
N SER A 73 -6.11 1.03 -1.76
CA SER A 73 -5.61 2.41 -1.78
C SER A 73 -5.32 2.85 -3.20
N HIS A 74 -5.94 3.96 -3.60
CA HIS A 74 -5.71 4.63 -4.88
C HIS A 74 -5.03 5.98 -4.65
N PRO A 75 -3.91 6.28 -5.32
CA PRO A 75 -3.25 7.58 -5.21
C PRO A 75 -4.16 8.73 -5.59
N THR A 76 -4.22 9.76 -4.75
CA THR A 76 -4.87 11.04 -5.08
C THR A 76 -3.84 12.13 -5.44
N THR A 77 -2.55 11.83 -5.27
CA THR A 77 -1.42 12.67 -5.65
C THR A 77 -0.60 12.06 -6.79
N PRO A 78 0.18 12.87 -7.55
CA PRO A 78 1.01 12.37 -8.64
C PRO A 78 2.09 11.37 -8.21
N PHE A 79 2.54 11.47 -6.96
CA PHE A 79 3.53 10.57 -6.37
C PHE A 79 3.01 10.09 -5.02
N VAL A 80 3.21 8.79 -4.77
CA VAL A 80 2.93 8.13 -3.51
C VAL A 80 4.08 7.16 -3.22
N ALA A 81 4.51 7.10 -1.98
CA ALA A 81 5.46 6.10 -1.51
C ALA A 81 4.91 5.38 -0.28
N VAL A 82 5.09 4.06 -0.26
CA VAL A 82 4.65 3.18 0.83
C VAL A 82 5.80 2.31 1.33
N ASP A 83 5.78 2.01 2.62
CA ASP A 83 6.74 1.12 3.28
C ASP A 83 6.01 -0.10 3.86
N TYR A 84 6.32 -1.29 3.32
CA TYR A 84 5.73 -2.56 3.77
C TYR A 84 6.42 -3.14 5.02
N ASP A 85 7.59 -2.62 5.41
CA ASP A 85 8.39 -3.11 6.55
C ASP A 85 8.23 -2.24 7.82
N ALA A 86 7.40 -1.19 7.76
CA ALA A 86 7.25 -0.18 8.81
C ALA A 86 6.43 -0.57 10.04
#